data_AF-A0A7C6X743-F1
#
_entry.id   AF-A0A7C6X743-F1
#
_cell.length_a   1.000
_cell.length_b   1.000
_cell.length_c   1.000
_cell.angle_alpha   90.00
_cell.angle_beta   90.00
_cell.angle_gamma   90.00
#
_symmetry.space_group_name_H-M   'P 1'
#
loop_
_entity.id
_entity.type
_entity.pdbx_description
1 polymer ?
#
loop_
_entity_poly.entity_id
_entity_poly.type
_entity_poly.pdbx_seq_one_letter_code
_entity_poly.pdbx_strand_id
1 'polypeptide(L)'
;MIEAIAKRVEQFGMIVPAIFFLEMNKPLSYIAGQGMHFLAPIAGVFFNTFEDYAYFFDDRKNVELLIQKLESLAEKEEERSRELKAQRKAKREARKSGGAMMDEAMKMAGENPPETPDNVGPK
;
A
#
# COMPACT_ATOMS: atom_id res chain seq x y z
N MET A 1 -20.61 11.16 3.78
CA MET A 1 -20.39 10.31 4.97
C MET A 1 -19.52 9.10 4.64
N ILE A 2 -19.93 8.23 3.71
CA ILE A 2 -19.20 7.02 3.29
C ILE A 2 -17.71 7.28 2.99
N GLU A 3 -17.42 8.27 2.15
CA GLU A 3 -16.04 8.65 1.80
C GLU A 3 -15.20 9.05 3.02
N ALA A 4 -15.80 9.77 3.99
CA ALA A 4 -15.10 10.21 5.19
C ALA A 4 -14.77 9.02 6.09
N ILE A 5 -15.72 8.10 6.28
CA ILE A 5 -15.51 6.86 7.05
C ILE A 5 -14.46 6.00 6.37
N ALA A 6 -14.59 5.75 5.07
CA ALA A 6 -13.66 4.93 4.31
C ALA A 6 -12.22 5.47 4.35
N LYS A 7 -12.05 6.78 4.18
CA LYS A 7 -10.76 7.46 4.31
C LYS A 7 -10.18 7.32 5.72
N ARG A 8 -11.02 7.41 6.75
CA ARG A 8 -10.57 7.27 8.13
C ARG A 8 -10.12 5.83 8.43
N VAL A 9 -10.86 4.83 7.95
CA VAL A 9 -10.48 3.42 8.03
C VAL A 9 -9.16 3.14 7.30
N GLU A 10 -8.98 3.70 6.10
CA GLU A 10 -7.72 3.65 5.34
C GLU A 10 -6.56 4.27 6.14
N GLN A 11 -6.75 5.45 6.74
CA GLN A 11 -5.72 6.11 7.56
C GLN A 11 -5.25 5.25 8.74
N PHE A 12 -6.13 4.42 9.30
CA PHE A 12 -5.79 3.49 10.38
C PHE A 12 -5.21 2.15 9.89
N GLY A 13 -5.14 1.90 8.59
CA GLY A 13 -4.66 0.63 8.04
C GLY A 13 -5.60 -0.55 8.35
N MET A 14 -6.90 -0.28 8.53
CA MET A 14 -7.88 -1.26 8.99
C MET A 14 -8.91 -1.66 7.91
N ILE A 15 -8.61 -1.46 6.62
CA ILE A 15 -9.56 -1.72 5.52
C ILE A 15 -10.08 -3.16 5.54
N VAL A 16 -9.19 -4.15 5.57
CA VAL A 16 -9.58 -5.58 5.52
C VAL A 16 -10.36 -6.02 6.77
N PRO A 17 -9.91 -5.72 8.01
CA PRO A 17 -10.71 -5.99 9.20
C PRO A 17 -12.07 -5.29 9.21
N ALA A 18 -12.15 -4.06 8.69
CA ALA A 18 -13.41 -3.31 8.63
C ALA A 18 -14.40 -3.95 7.66
N ILE A 19 -13.96 -4.37 6.46
CA ILE A 19 -14.81 -5.10 5.51
C ILE A 19 -15.35 -6.37 6.16
N PHE A 20 -14.48 -7.18 6.77
CA PHE A 20 -14.89 -8.42 7.43
C PHE A 20 -15.91 -8.17 8.54
N PHE A 21 -15.67 -7.16 9.39
CA PHE A 21 -16.61 -6.78 10.42
C PHE A 21 -17.96 -6.34 9.83
N LEU A 22 -17.96 -5.47 8.82
CA LEU A 22 -19.19 -4.99 8.19
C LEU A 22 -19.98 -6.13 7.52
N GLU A 23 -19.31 -7.07 6.85
CA GLU A 23 -19.92 -8.29 6.26
C GLU A 23 -20.58 -9.18 7.33
N MET A 24 -19.87 -9.44 8.43
CA MET A 24 -20.41 -10.20 9.56
C MET A 24 -21.61 -9.53 10.22
N ASN A 25 -21.65 -8.20 10.18
CA ASN A 25 -22.69 -7.38 10.79
C ASN A 25 -23.77 -6.93 9.77
N LYS A 26 -23.78 -7.43 8.53
CA LYS A 26 -24.90 -7.23 7.60
C LYS A 26 -26.28 -7.63 8.17
N PRO A 27 -26.45 -8.65 9.04
CA PRO A 27 -27.74 -8.96 9.66
C PRO A 27 -28.03 -8.16 10.95
N LEU A 28 -27.15 -7.25 11.39
CA LEU A 28 -27.13 -6.74 12.76
C LEU A 28 -28.06 -5.56 13.09
N SER A 29 -29.01 -5.19 12.22
CA SER A 29 -30.11 -4.28 12.61
C SER A 29 -30.85 -4.77 13.88
N TYR A 30 -30.72 -6.06 14.23
CA TYR A 30 -31.36 -6.67 15.39
C TYR A 30 -30.61 -6.53 16.74
N ILE A 31 -29.30 -6.27 16.77
CA ILE A 31 -28.47 -6.26 18.02
C ILE A 31 -28.00 -4.85 18.40
N ALA A 32 -28.43 -3.81 17.68
CA ALA A 32 -28.04 -2.42 17.91
C ALA A 32 -28.52 -1.84 19.26
N GLY A 33 -29.49 -2.46 19.95
CA GLY A 33 -30.10 -1.85 21.15
C GLY A 33 -29.20 -1.75 22.40
N GLN A 34 -28.19 -2.61 22.55
CA GLN A 34 -27.32 -2.62 23.76
C GLN A 34 -25.82 -2.64 23.47
N GLY A 35 -25.38 -3.17 22.32
CA GLY A 35 -23.97 -3.17 21.93
C GLY A 35 -23.43 -1.80 21.51
N MET A 36 -24.31 -0.91 21.02
CA MET A 36 -23.97 0.42 20.52
C MET A 36 -23.35 1.34 21.60
N HIS A 37 -23.79 1.22 22.86
CA HIS A 37 -23.28 2.03 23.97
C HIS A 37 -21.83 1.68 24.33
N PHE A 38 -21.44 0.41 24.19
CA PHE A 38 -20.06 -0.03 24.39
C PHE A 38 -19.14 0.45 23.27
N LEU A 39 -19.65 0.55 22.03
CA LEU A 39 -18.90 0.99 20.86
C LEU A 39 -18.90 2.52 20.65
N ALA A 40 -19.70 3.28 21.40
CA ALA A 40 -19.85 4.73 21.24
C ALA A 40 -18.53 5.54 21.29
N PRO A 41 -17.54 5.24 22.17
CA PRO A 41 -16.26 5.95 22.17
C PRO A 41 -15.45 5.78 20.89
N ILE A 42 -15.61 4.63 20.22
CA ILE A 42 -14.94 4.31 18.95
C ILE A 42 -15.71 4.93 17.78
N ALA A 43 -17.04 4.89 17.83
CA ALA A 43 -17.90 5.50 16.82
C ALA A 43 -17.70 7.03 16.71
N GLY A 44 -17.45 7.71 17.82
CA GLY A 44 -17.16 9.16 17.85
C GLY A 44 -15.92 9.60 17.05
N VAL A 45 -15.04 8.67 16.68
CA VAL A 45 -13.89 8.94 15.79
C VAL A 45 -14.33 9.08 14.32
N PHE A 46 -15.47 8.51 13.98
CA PHE A 46 -16.01 8.44 12.61
C PHE A 46 -17.30 9.26 12.44
N PHE A 47 -18.05 9.52 13.52
CA PHE A 47 -19.34 10.20 13.51
C PHE A 47 -19.40 11.33 14.55
N ASN A 48 -20.06 12.43 14.21
CA ASN A 48 -20.20 13.60 15.10
C ASN A 48 -21.20 13.35 16.23
N THR A 49 -22.25 12.58 15.97
CA THR A 49 -23.28 12.22 16.95
C THR A 49 -23.59 10.73 16.86
N PHE A 50 -24.16 10.19 17.95
CA PHE A 50 -24.62 8.82 17.99
C PHE A 50 -25.85 8.59 17.08
N GLU A 51 -26.77 9.56 16.97
CA GLU A 51 -27.85 9.52 15.98
C GLU A 51 -27.35 9.41 14.55
N ASP A 52 -26.31 10.16 14.15
CA ASP A 52 -25.75 10.09 12.79
C ASP A 52 -25.18 8.69 12.48
N TYR A 53 -24.58 8.05 13.48
CA TYR A 53 -24.12 6.66 13.39
C TYR A 53 -25.29 5.69 13.24
N ALA A 54 -26.27 5.74 14.14
CA ALA A 54 -27.41 4.85 14.12
C ALA A 54 -28.19 4.95 12.81
N TYR A 55 -28.50 6.17 12.36
CA TYR A 55 -29.22 6.42 11.10
C TYR A 55 -28.45 5.89 9.88
N PHE A 56 -27.13 6.05 9.86
CA PHE A 56 -26.31 5.56 8.76
C PHE A 56 -26.30 4.02 8.67
N PHE A 57 -26.17 3.33 9.81
CA PHE A 57 -26.07 1.88 9.88
C PHE A 57 -27.42 1.14 9.81
N ASP A 58 -28.54 1.83 10.07
CA ASP A 58 -29.88 1.24 9.97
C ASP A 58 -30.29 0.97 8.51
N ASP A 59 -29.77 1.76 7.56
CA ASP A 59 -29.96 1.51 6.13
C ASP A 59 -28.89 0.54 5.60
N ARG A 60 -29.33 -0.70 5.30
CA ARG A 60 -28.51 -1.75 4.68
C ARG A 60 -27.78 -1.27 3.41
N LYS A 61 -28.38 -0.36 2.64
CA LYS A 61 -27.76 0.19 1.42
C LYS A 61 -26.52 1.02 1.73
N ASN A 62 -26.53 1.79 2.82
CA ASN A 62 -25.38 2.58 3.23
C ASN A 62 -24.20 1.70 3.66
N VAL A 63 -24.49 0.62 4.38
CA VAL A 63 -23.49 -0.38 4.77
C VAL A 63 -22.88 -1.05 3.54
N GLU A 64 -23.70 -1.45 2.57
CA GLU A 64 -23.23 -2.07 1.32
C GLU A 64 -22.34 -1.12 0.51
N LEU A 65 -22.75 0.15 0.37
CA LEU A 65 -21.95 1.17 -0.32
C LEU A 65 -20.62 1.45 0.39
N LEU A 66 -20.59 1.37 1.73
CA LEU A 66 -19.36 1.51 2.50
C LEU A 66 -18.41 0.33 2.29
N ILE A 67 -18.94 -0.90 2.26
CA ILE A 67 -18.16 -2.10 1.98
C ILE A 67 -17.53 -2.01 0.58
N GLN A 68 -18.33 -1.74 -0.46
CA GLN A 68 -17.83 -1.60 -1.83
C GLN A 68 -16.73 -0.53 -1.94
N LYS A 69 -16.89 0.57 -1.21
CA LYS A 69 -15.88 1.62 -1.19
C LYS A 69 -14.57 1.14 -0.54
N LEU A 70 -14.66 0.43 0.58
CA LEU A 70 -13.50 -0.13 1.27
C LEU A 70 -12.79 -1.19 0.41
N GLU A 71 -13.54 -2.05 -0.28
CA GLU A 71 -12.98 -3.04 -1.21
C GLU A 71 -12.18 -2.37 -2.34
N SER A 72 -12.74 -1.32 -2.95
CA SER A 72 -12.04 -0.54 -3.98
C SER A 72 -10.76 0.12 -3.45
N LEU A 73 -10.73 0.56 -2.19
CA LEU A 73 -9.52 1.09 -1.57
C LEU A 73 -8.48 0.01 -1.30
N ALA A 74 -8.91 -1.18 -0.86
CA ALA A 74 -8.03 -2.33 -0.64
C ALA A 74 -7.33 -2.75 -1.94
N GLU A 75 -8.08 -2.83 -3.05
CA GLU A 75 -7.53 -3.16 -4.37
C GLU A 75 -6.46 -2.13 -4.80
N LYS A 76 -6.75 -0.83 -4.65
CA LYS A 76 -5.80 0.25 -4.95
C LYS A 76 -4.54 0.22 -4.07
N GLU A 77 -4.68 -0.13 -2.80
CA GLU A 77 -3.53 -0.29 -1.90
C GLU A 77 -2.65 -1.47 -2.33
N GLU A 78 -3.27 -2.57 -2.74
CA GLU A 78 -2.57 -3.74 -3.24
C GLU A 78 -1.81 -3.44 -4.55
N GLU A 79 -2.47 -2.77 -5.51
CA GLU A 79 -1.85 -2.30 -6.75
C GLU A 79 -0.63 -1.43 -6.46
N ARG A 80 -0.78 -0.40 -5.62
CA ARG A 80 0.32 0.50 -5.22
C ARG A 80 1.46 -0.28 -4.57
N SER A 81 1.16 -1.26 -3.72
CA SER A 81 2.16 -2.11 -3.08
C SER A 81 2.93 -2.97 -4.10
N ARG A 82 2.23 -3.54 -5.09
CA ARG A 82 2.83 -4.31 -6.19
C ARG A 82 3.73 -3.43 -7.06
N GLU A 83 3.28 -2.25 -7.44
CA GLU A 83 4.08 -1.27 -8.21
C GLU A 83 5.34 -0.85 -7.47
N LEU A 84 5.23 -0.52 -6.19
CA LEU A 84 6.37 -0.15 -5.35
C LEU A 84 7.39 -1.30 -5.24
N LYS A 85 6.93 -2.55 -5.12
CA LYS A 85 7.80 -3.73 -5.11
C LYS A 85 8.49 -3.93 -6.47
N ALA A 86 7.77 -3.76 -7.58
CA ALA A 86 8.33 -3.86 -8.93
C ALA A 86 9.39 -2.79 -9.20
N GLN A 87 9.11 -1.53 -8.85
CA GLN A 87 10.06 -0.43 -8.98
C GLN A 87 11.32 -0.65 -8.12
N ARG A 88 11.15 -1.14 -6.88
CA ARG A 88 12.28 -1.49 -6.00
C ARG A 88 13.14 -2.60 -6.59
N LYS A 89 12.54 -3.61 -7.20
CA LYS A 89 13.25 -4.70 -7.88
C LYS A 89 14.02 -4.18 -9.09
N ALA A 90 13.38 -3.44 -9.98
CA ALA A 90 14.01 -2.85 -11.17
C ALA A 90 15.18 -1.92 -10.80
N LYS A 91 15.02 -1.05 -9.80
CA LYS A 91 16.10 -0.17 -9.31
C LYS A 91 17.27 -0.96 -8.71
N ARG A 92 17.01 -2.09 -8.06
CA ARG A 92 18.05 -2.98 -7.50
C ARG A 92 18.81 -3.69 -8.61
N GLU A 93 18.13 -4.13 -9.65
CA GLU A 93 18.75 -4.78 -10.83
C GLU A 93 19.61 -3.79 -11.62
N ALA A 94 19.11 -2.57 -11.89
CA ALA A 94 19.88 -1.51 -12.54
C ALA A 94 21.13 -1.08 -11.75
N ARG A 95 21.04 -1.04 -10.41
CA ARG A 95 22.22 -0.76 -9.55
C ARG A 95 23.26 -1.88 -9.59
N LYS A 96 22.83 -3.15 -9.68
CA LYS A 96 23.74 -4.29 -9.79
C LYS A 96 24.45 -4.32 -11.14
N SER A 97 23.73 -4.09 -12.24
CA SER A 97 24.34 -4.03 -13.57
C SER A 97 25.28 -2.84 -13.71
N GLY A 98 24.91 -1.65 -13.21
CA GLY A 98 25.78 -0.48 -13.22
C GLY A 98 27.05 -0.65 -12.38
N GLY A 99 26.95 -1.27 -11.20
CA GLY A 99 28.13 -1.62 -10.38
C GLY A 99 29.05 -2.64 -11.06
N ALA A 100 28.48 -3.69 -11.65
CA ALA A 100 29.26 -4.70 -12.38
C ALA A 100 29.99 -4.11 -13.60
N MET A 101 29.33 -3.24 -14.38
CA MET A 101 29.96 -2.56 -15.52
C MET A 101 31.08 -1.61 -15.09
N MET A 102 30.91 -0.90 -13.97
CA MET A 102 31.95 -0.01 -13.42
C MET A 102 33.17 -0.80 -12.94
N ASP A 103 32.95 -1.92 -12.23
CA ASP A 103 34.00 -2.83 -11.80
C ASP A 103 34.76 -3.43 -13.01
N GLU A 104 34.04 -3.77 -14.07
CA GLU A 104 34.63 -4.34 -15.30
C GLU A 104 35.45 -3.29 -16.09
N ALA A 105 34.95 -2.07 -16.24
CA ALA A 105 35.69 -0.98 -16.86
C ALA A 105 36.99 -0.61 -16.10
N MET A 106 36.94 -0.65 -14.76
CA MET A 106 38.11 -0.39 -13.92
C MET A 106 39.19 -1.47 -14.09
N LYS A 107 38.81 -2.73 -14.29
CA LYS A 107 39.74 -3.83 -14.59
C LYS A 107 40.38 -3.69 -15.97
N MET A 108 39.58 -3.36 -17.00
CA MET A 108 40.12 -3.15 -18.36
C MET A 108 41.08 -1.96 -18.44
N ALA A 109 40.87 -0.92 -17.63
CA ALA A 109 41.79 0.22 -17.56
C ALA A 109 43.08 -0.08 -16.76
N GLY A 110 43.11 -1.16 -15.98
CA GLY A 110 44.25 -1.56 -15.15
C GLY A 110 45.26 -2.51 -15.84
N GLU A 111 44.92 -3.11 -16.97
CA GLU A 111 45.75 -4.13 -17.65
C GLU A 111 46.23 -3.65 -19.04
N ASN A 112 47.24 -2.77 -19.05
CA ASN A 112 48.45 -2.78 -19.90
C ASN A 112 49.03 -1.37 -20.08
N PRO A 113 50.29 -1.11 -19.67
CA PRO A 113 51.04 0.03 -20.19
C PRO A 113 51.27 -0.20 -21.70
N PRO A 114 51.34 0.87 -22.52
CA PRO A 114 51.68 0.72 -23.93
C PRO A 114 53.06 0.07 -24.05
N GLU A 115 53.12 -1.15 -24.60
CA GLU A 115 54.36 -1.77 -25.02
C GLU A 115 55.03 -0.84 -26.04
N THR A 116 56.16 -0.24 -25.64
CA THR A 116 57.01 0.53 -26.53
C THR A 116 57.56 -0.42 -27.60
N PRO A 117 57.37 -0.13 -28.90
CA PRO A 117 57.89 -1.01 -29.93
C PRO A 117 59.42 -1.03 -29.88
N ASP A 118 59.96 -2.25 -29.79
CA ASP A 118 61.38 -2.58 -29.83
C ASP A 118 62.07 -1.88 -30.99
N ASN A 119 62.99 -0.97 -30.66
CA ASN A 119 63.84 -0.31 -31.63
C ASN A 119 65.00 -1.26 -31.98
N VAL A 120 64.80 -2.04 -33.04
CA VAL A 120 65.88 -2.79 -33.70
C VAL A 120 66.75 -1.80 -34.48
N GLY A 121 67.81 -1.31 -33.84
CA GLY A 121 68.85 -0.51 -34.50
C GLY A 121 69.74 -1.38 -35.41
N PRO A 122 70.16 -0.92 -36.60
CA PRO A 122 70.95 -1.72 -37.52
C PRO A 122 72.45 -1.68 -37.20
N LYS A 123 73.06 -2.88 -37.21
CA LYS A 123 74.48 -3.31 -37.26
C LYS A 123 75.56 -2.40 -36.66
#